data_AF-A0A556AD42-F1
#
_entry.id   AF-A0A556AD42-F1
#
_cell.length_a   1.000
_cell.length_b   1.000
_cell.length_c   1.000
_cell.angle_alpha   90.00
_cell.angle_beta   90.00
_cell.angle_gamma   90.00
#
_symmetry.space_group_name_H-M   'P 1'
#
loop_
_entity.id
_entity.type
_entity.pdbx_description
1 polymer ?
#
loop_
_entity_poly.entity_id
_entity_poly.type
_entity_poly.pdbx_seq_one_letter_code
_entity_poly.pdbx_strand_id
1 'polypeptide(L)' 'MAMIQEEHRDLDLALSSLVQGHGDELSIRRLKKRKLLLKDELVRLQMLLVPDIHA' A
#
# COMPACT_ATOMS: atom_id res chain seq x y z
N MET A 1 -12.63 3.93 -2.44
CA MET A 1 -12.00 2.83 -1.67
C MET A 1 -11.53 1.68 -2.56
N ALA A 2 -12.36 1.15 -3.48
CA ALA A 2 -12.00 -0.01 -4.31
C ALA A 2 -10.69 0.19 -5.12
N MET A 3 -10.50 1.35 -5.75
CA MET A 3 -9.30 1.67 -6.53
C MET A 3 -8.00 1.66 -5.70
N ILE A 4 -8.04 2.13 -4.45
CA ILE A 4 -6.87 2.14 -3.55
C ILE A 4 -6.52 0.73 -3.08
N GLN A 5 -7.53 -0.11 -2.84
CA GLN A 5 -7.32 -1.51 -2.47
C GLN A 5 -6.74 -2.32 -3.64
N GLU A 6 -7.21 -2.06 -4.85
CA GLU A 6 -6.69 -2.66 -6.08
C GLU A 6 -5.22 -2.28 -6.32
N GLU A 7 -4.90 -0.98 -6.29
CA GLU A 7 -3.51 -0.51 -6.44
C GLU A 7 -2.60 -1.09 -5.35
N HIS A 8 -3.08 -1.20 -4.11
CA HIS A 8 -2.33 -1.84 -3.02
C HIS A 8 -2.06 -3.33 -3.29
N ARG A 9 -3.04 -4.07 -3.84
CA ARG A 9 -2.88 -5.48 -4.20
C ARG A 9 -1.89 -5.66 -5.35
N ASP A 10 -1.92 -4.78 -6.34
CA ASP A 10 -0.99 -4.81 -7.47
C ASP A 10 0.44 -4.53 -7.01
N LEU A 11 0.63 -3.58 -6.10
CA LEU A 11 1.92 -3.33 -5.49
C LEU A 11 2.43 -4.52 -4.67
N ASP A 12 1.54 -5.28 -4.03
CA ASP A 12 1.90 -6.52 -3.32
C ASP A 12 2.41 -7.60 -4.27
N LEU A 13 1.70 -7.80 -5.39
CA LEU A 13 2.11 -8.74 -6.42
C LEU A 13 3.45 -8.32 -7.04
N ALA A 14 3.61 -7.04 -7.39
CA ALA A 14 4.87 -6.51 -7.92
C ALA A 14 6.04 -6.68 -6.95
N LEU A 15 5.81 -6.40 -5.65
CA LEU A 15 6.83 -6.56 -4.62
C LEU A 15 7.22 -8.04 -4.45
N SER A 16 6.24 -8.95 -4.46
CA SER A 16 6.48 -10.39 -4.33
C SER A 16 7.36 -10.91 -5.48
N SER A 17 7.05 -10.54 -6.72
CA SER A 17 7.84 -10.91 -7.90
C SER A 17 9.26 -10.33 -7.83
N LEU A 18 9.40 -9.08 -7.38
CA LEU A 18 10.69 -8.40 -7.28
C LEU A 18 11.59 -9.03 -6.21
N VAL A 19 11.01 -9.44 -5.07
CA VAL A 19 11.75 -10.11 -3.99
C VAL A 19 12.20 -11.51 -4.41
N GLN A 20 11.32 -12.28 -5.07
CA GLN A 20 11.67 -13.62 -5.57
C GLN A 20 12.73 -13.57 -6.68
N GLY A 21 12.71 -12.53 -7.50
CA GLY A 21 13.67 -12.32 -8.59
C GLY A 21 15.02 -11.72 -8.19
N HIS A 22 15.31 -11.53 -6.89
CA HIS A 22 16.49 -10.79 -6.40
C HIS A 22 16.61 -9.39 -7.04
N GLY A 23 15.48 -8.73 -7.25
CA GLY A 23 15.44 -7.40 -7.84
C GLY A 23 16.13 -6.36 -6.96
N ASP A 24 16.48 -5.24 -7.60
CA ASP A 24 17.20 -4.13 -6.96
C ASP A 24 16.54 -3.66 -5.65
N GLU A 25 17.34 -3.60 -4.59
CA GLU A 25 16.91 -3.25 -3.25
C GLU A 25 16.30 -1.84 -3.18
N LEU A 26 16.80 -0.90 -3.99
CA LEU A 26 16.25 0.45 -4.07
C LEU A 26 14.82 0.42 -4.65
N SER A 27 14.57 -0.45 -5.62
CA SER A 27 13.26 -0.65 -6.23
C SER A 27 12.27 -1.32 -5.26
N ILE A 28 12.72 -2.31 -4.49
CA ILE A 28 11.95 -2.90 -3.38
C ILE A 28 11.58 -1.83 -2.34
N ARG A 29 12.53 -0.99 -1.93
CA ARG A 29 12.30 0.09 -0.95
C ARG A 29 11.29 1.12 -1.46
N ARG A 30 11.36 1.50 -2.74
CA ARG A 30 10.40 2.43 -3.36
C ARG A 30 8.97 1.86 -3.37
N LEU A 31 8.81 0.59 -3.75
CA LEU A 31 7.50 -0.08 -3.76
C LEU A 31 6.90 -0.17 -2.34
N LYS A 32 7.70 -0.56 -1.35
CA LYS A 32 7.26 -0.59 0.06
C LYS A 32 6.81 0.78 0.57
N LYS A 33 7.55 1.85 0.23
CA LYS A 33 7.15 3.21 0.60
C LYS A 33 5.82 3.61 -0.03
N ARG A 34 5.61 3.32 -1.31
CA ARG A 34 4.36 3.62 -2.01
C ARG A 34 3.18 2.84 -1.41
N LYS A 35 3.39 1.56 -1.07
CA LYS A 35 2.40 0.73 -0.39
C LYS A 35 2.00 1.30 0.98
N LEU A 36 2.97 1.80 1.76
CA LEU A 36 2.70 2.45 3.05
C LEU A 36 1.82 3.69 2.89
N LEU A 37 2.14 4.57 1.94
CA LEU A 37 1.35 5.78 1.68
C LEU A 37 -0.10 5.47 1.30
N LEU A 38 -0.33 4.45 0.46
CA LEU A 38 -1.67 4.03 0.08
C LEU A 38 -2.44 3.43 1.26
N LYS A 39 -1.75 2.69 2.14
CA LYS A 39 -2.35 2.19 3.39
C LYS A 39 -2.76 3.35 4.31
N ASP A 40 -1.90 4.34 4.48
CA ASP A 40 -2.17 5.50 5.33
C ASP A 40 -3.35 6.32 4.79
N GLU A 41 -3.42 6.52 3.47
CA GLU A 41 -4.56 7.19 2.83
C GLU A 41 -5.86 6.38 2.96
N LEU A 42 -5.79 5.06 2.84
CA LEU A 42 -6.93 4.17 3.05
C LEU A 42 -7.43 4.23 4.50
N VAL A 43 -6.54 4.31 5.48
CA VAL A 43 -6.91 4.51 6.90
C VAL A 43 -7.55 5.88 7.09
N ARG A 44 -6.96 6.94 6.55
CA ARG A 44 -7.50 8.30 6.63
C ARG A 44 -8.91 8.40 6.02
N LEU A 45 -9.11 7.82 4.84
CA LEU A 45 -10.42 7.81 4.17
C LEU A 45 -11.44 6.99 4.97
N GLN A 46 -11.05 5.85 5.54
CA GLN A 46 -11.94 5.09 6.43
C GLN A 46 -12.31 5.88 7.69
N MET A 47 -11.37 6.61 8.29
CA MET A 47 -11.65 7.50 9.42
C MET A 47 -12.57 8.67 9.06
N LEU A 48 -12.56 9.15 7.82
CA LEU A 48 -13.49 10.18 7.35
C LEU A 48 -14.91 9.64 7.10
N LEU A 49 -15.03 8.35 6.77
CA LEU A 49 -16.31 7.68 6.49
C LEU A 49 -16.95 7.07 7.74
N VAL A 50 -16.16 6.72 8.75
CA VAL A 50 -16.64 6.31 10.07
C VAL A 50 -16.50 7.52 10.99
N PRO A 51 -17.57 8.26 11.30
CA PRO A 51 -17.48 9.33 12.27
C PRO A 51 -17.18 8.68 13.62
N ASP A 52 -15.94 8.85 14.05
CA ASP A 52 -15.41 8.50 15.37
C ASP A 52 -15.13 7.00 15.61
N ILE A 53 -13.86 6.58 15.56
CA ILE A 53 -13.43 5.33 16.23
C ILE A 53 -12.05 5.36 16.91
N HIS A 54 -11.23 6.41 16.84
CA HIS A 54 -9.96 6.45 17.60
C HIS A 54 -9.84 7.76 18.42
N ALA A 55 -10.40 7.73 19.63
CA ALA A 55 -9.96 8.54 20.78
C ALA A 55 -8.85 7.81 21.54
#